data_AF-A0AAD9TVE9-F1
#
_entry.id   AF-A0AAD9TVE9-F1
#
_cell.length_a   1.000
_cell.length_b   1.000
_cell.length_c   1.000
_cell.angle_alpha   90.00
_cell.angle_beta   90.00
_cell.angle_gamma   90.00
#
_symmetry.space_group_name_H-M   'P 1'
#
loop_
_entity.id
_entity.type
_entity.pdbx_description
1 polymer ?
#
loop_
_entity_poly.entity_id
_entity_poly.type
_entity_poly.pdbx_seq_one_letter_code
_entity_poly.pdbx_strand_id
1 'polypeptide(L)'
;MNAIGICGLQLYFYGETVSIPFFTKTWRPYSFYEKIQRNRSLGLHTLCLLDIRVKEPSFESLCRGRKQYEPPRFMTINTAIEQLLEVGQLQGEPAYNEDTDCVGFSRLGSEDQMIVAGTMRQLQKVDFGAPLHCLVIVGKTHLVEEEMLDFYKLTDDITQQNDNGTVNFSLE
;
A
#
# COMPACT_ATOMS: atom_id res chain seq x y z
N MET A 1 -1.44 4.27 -14.37
CA MET A 1 -0.27 3.45 -13.98
C MET A 1 1.06 4.20 -14.12
N ASN A 2 1.16 5.29 -14.89
CA ASN A 2 2.48 5.87 -15.20
C ASN A 2 3.17 6.56 -14.01
N ALA A 3 2.41 7.17 -13.10
CA ALA A 3 2.99 7.91 -11.97
C ALA A 3 3.81 7.03 -11.02
N ILE A 4 3.41 5.77 -10.79
CA ILE A 4 4.15 4.84 -9.92
C ILE A 4 5.50 4.44 -10.50
N GLY A 5 5.79 4.72 -11.78
CA GLY A 5 7.11 4.49 -12.37
C GLY A 5 8.23 5.30 -11.70
N ILE A 6 7.91 6.31 -10.88
CA ILE A 6 8.87 7.09 -10.10
C ILE A 6 9.68 6.24 -9.10
N CYS A 7 9.17 5.08 -8.67
CA CYS A 7 9.93 4.15 -7.82
C CYS A 7 11.01 3.36 -8.59
N GLY A 8 11.12 3.55 -9.90
CA GLY A 8 12.11 2.89 -10.76
C GLY A 8 11.75 1.47 -11.21
N LEU A 9 10.62 0.92 -10.72
CA LEU A 9 10.08 -0.34 -11.24
C LEU A 9 9.56 -0.16 -12.67
N GLN A 10 9.93 -1.09 -13.54
CA GLN A 10 9.59 -1.04 -14.95
C GLN A 10 8.10 -1.32 -15.16
N LEU A 11 7.41 -0.36 -15.78
CA LEU A 11 5.95 -0.40 -15.98
C LEU A 11 5.47 -1.64 -16.77
N TYR A 12 6.32 -2.22 -17.62
CA TYR A 12 6.00 -3.43 -18.38
C TYR A 12 5.96 -4.72 -17.54
N PHE A 13 6.57 -4.71 -16.35
CA PHE A 13 6.56 -5.83 -15.42
C PHE A 13 5.46 -5.72 -14.36
N TYR A 14 4.46 -4.84 -14.56
CA TYR A 14 3.26 -4.83 -13.74
C TYR A 14 2.22 -5.80 -14.28
N GLY A 15 1.69 -6.64 -13.41
CA GLY A 15 0.60 -7.55 -13.68
C GLY A 15 -0.77 -6.92 -13.49
N GLU A 16 -1.78 -7.75 -13.25
CA GLU A 16 -3.15 -7.27 -13.02
C GLU A 16 -3.20 -6.38 -11.77
N THR A 17 -3.71 -5.16 -11.91
CA THR A 17 -3.94 -4.24 -10.78
C THR A 17 -5.07 -4.73 -9.90
N VAL A 18 -4.91 -4.62 -8.58
CA VAL A 18 -5.92 -5.05 -7.60
C VAL A 18 -6.43 -3.88 -6.79
N SER A 19 -7.62 -4.05 -6.21
CA SER A 19 -8.19 -3.11 -5.23
C SER A 19 -8.34 -3.82 -3.89
N ILE A 20 -7.88 -3.18 -2.82
CA ILE A 20 -7.95 -3.71 -1.46
C ILE A 20 -9.12 -3.00 -0.75
N PRO A 21 -10.27 -3.65 -0.57
CA PRO A 21 -11.44 -3.05 0.06
C PRO A 21 -11.29 -3.02 1.59
N PHE A 22 -11.98 -2.11 2.28
CA PHE A 22 -12.07 -2.17 3.75
C PHE A 22 -12.80 -3.42 4.23
N PHE A 23 -12.17 -4.14 5.15
CA PHE A 23 -12.80 -5.23 5.88
C PHE A 23 -13.79 -4.69 6.91
N THR A 24 -14.87 -5.45 7.07
CA THR A 24 -15.86 -5.26 8.14
C THR A 24 -15.92 -6.53 8.98
N LYS A 25 -16.76 -6.53 10.03
CA LYS A 25 -16.94 -7.70 10.88
C LYS A 25 -17.53 -8.90 10.13
N THR A 26 -18.37 -8.65 9.13
CA THR A 26 -19.13 -9.69 8.42
C THR A 26 -18.72 -9.85 6.96
N TRP A 27 -17.88 -8.95 6.43
CA TRP A 27 -17.45 -8.97 5.04
C TRP A 27 -15.95 -8.72 4.94
N ARG A 28 -15.22 -9.78 4.57
CA ARG A 28 -13.75 -9.84 4.42
C ARG A 28 -13.39 -10.52 3.11
N PRO A 29 -13.58 -9.84 1.97
CA PRO A 29 -13.30 -10.44 0.66
C PRO A 29 -11.79 -10.62 0.47
N TYR A 30 -11.40 -11.71 -0.17
CA TYR A 30 -9.99 -12.02 -0.45
C TYR A 30 -9.71 -12.21 -1.95
N SER A 31 -10.63 -11.80 -2.83
CA SER A 31 -10.50 -12.00 -4.29
C SER A 31 -9.28 -11.31 -4.91
N PHE A 32 -8.70 -10.31 -4.24
CA PHE A 32 -7.43 -9.71 -4.65
C PHE A 32 -6.23 -10.68 -4.49
N TYR A 33 -6.32 -11.66 -3.60
CA TYR A 33 -5.22 -12.57 -3.27
C TYR A 33 -4.80 -13.41 -4.47
N GLU A 34 -5.75 -14.06 -5.15
CA GLU A 34 -5.47 -14.94 -6.29
C GLU A 34 -4.77 -14.16 -7.43
N LYS A 35 -5.13 -12.90 -7.61
CA LYS A 35 -4.52 -12.01 -8.60
C LYS A 35 -3.08 -11.65 -8.22
N ILE A 36 -2.84 -11.28 -6.96
CA ILE A 36 -1.48 -11.03 -6.45
C ILE A 36 -0.63 -12.30 -6.58
N GLN A 37 -1.17 -13.45 -6.19
CA GLN A 37 -0.48 -14.74 -6.30
C GLN A 37 -0.10 -15.06 -7.74
N ARG A 38 -1.02 -14.86 -8.69
CA ARG A 38 -0.75 -15.06 -10.12
C ARG A 38 0.30 -14.10 -10.65
N ASN A 39 0.25 -12.82 -10.27
CA ASN A 39 1.28 -11.87 -10.68
C ASN A 39 2.65 -12.28 -10.14
N ARG A 40 2.72 -12.65 -8.86
CA ARG A 40 3.99 -13.07 -8.23
C ARG A 40 4.55 -14.35 -8.83
N SER A 41 3.72 -15.34 -9.16
CA SER A 41 4.20 -16.57 -9.82
C SER A 41 4.80 -16.33 -11.20
N LEU A 42 4.41 -15.22 -11.85
CA LEU A 42 4.98 -14.74 -13.11
C LEU A 42 6.13 -13.74 -12.92
N GLY A 43 6.50 -13.42 -11.67
CA GLY A 43 7.52 -12.42 -11.35
C GLY A 43 7.07 -10.98 -11.58
N LEU A 44 5.77 -10.71 -11.73
CA LEU A 44 5.22 -9.38 -12.00
C LEU A 44 4.96 -8.60 -10.70
N HIS A 45 5.19 -7.29 -10.74
CA HIS A 45 4.77 -6.36 -9.69
C HIS A 45 3.25 -6.22 -9.69
N THR A 46 2.69 -5.93 -8.52
CA THR A 46 1.24 -5.71 -8.39
C THR A 46 0.97 -4.34 -7.80
N LEU A 47 0.27 -3.48 -8.56
CA LEU A 47 -0.28 -2.25 -8.03
C LEU A 47 -1.56 -2.58 -7.23
N CYS A 48 -1.54 -2.22 -5.95
CA CYS A 48 -2.67 -2.30 -5.03
C CYS A 48 -3.26 -0.90 -4.82
N LEU A 49 -4.46 -0.70 -5.38
CA LEU A 49 -5.27 0.49 -5.12
C LEU A 49 -6.02 0.32 -3.80
N LEU A 50 -5.94 1.32 -2.93
CA LEU A 50 -6.53 1.24 -1.59
C LEU A 50 -7.92 1.87 -1.57
N ASP A 51 -8.82 1.30 -0.76
CA ASP A 51 -10.23 1.71 -0.72
C ASP A 51 -10.42 3.16 -0.28
N ILE A 52 -11.46 3.78 -0.83
CA ILE A 52 -11.86 5.15 -0.53
C ILE A 52 -13.37 5.15 -0.29
N ARG A 53 -13.77 5.48 0.94
CA ARG A 53 -15.17 5.54 1.36
C ARG A 53 -15.54 7.00 1.57
N VAL A 54 -16.21 7.59 0.59
CA VAL A 54 -16.62 9.01 0.64
C VAL A 54 -18.14 9.07 0.56
N LYS A 55 -18.77 9.78 1.50
CA LYS A 55 -20.22 10.03 1.52
C LYS A 55 -21.06 8.75 1.53
N GLU A 56 -20.66 7.73 2.28
CA GLU A 56 -21.55 6.60 2.53
C GLU A 56 -22.65 7.03 3.52
N PRO A 57 -23.94 6.84 3.17
CA PRO A 57 -25.02 7.07 4.11
C PRO A 57 -24.98 5.99 5.19
N SER A 58 -24.98 6.38 6.46
CA SER A 58 -24.95 5.38 7.55
C SER A 58 -26.19 4.49 7.50
N PHE A 59 -26.06 3.21 7.89
CA PHE A 59 -27.18 2.26 7.87
C PHE A 59 -28.37 2.79 8.70
N GLU A 60 -28.08 3.43 9.83
CA GLU A 60 -29.08 4.07 10.70
C GLU A 60 -29.78 5.27 10.03
N SER A 61 -29.05 6.03 9.20
CA SER A 61 -29.57 7.14 8.40
C SER A 61 -30.53 6.69 7.30
N LEU A 62 -30.21 5.58 6.64
CA LEU A 62 -31.08 4.96 5.63
C LEU A 62 -32.40 4.49 6.25
N CYS A 63 -32.35 3.86 7.43
CA CYS A 63 -33.55 3.40 8.13
C CYS A 63 -34.43 4.53 8.69
N ARG A 64 -33.86 5.70 8.99
CA ARG A 64 -34.58 6.84 9.60
C ARG A 64 -34.94 7.98 8.63
N GLY A 65 -34.67 7.83 7.34
CA GLY A 65 -35.02 8.82 6.31
C GLY A 65 -34.26 10.16 6.41
N ARG A 66 -33.20 10.24 7.22
CA ARG A 66 -32.31 11.41 7.33
C ARG A 66 -30.95 11.04 6.77
N LYS A 67 -30.48 11.73 5.73
CA LYS A 67 -29.17 11.46 5.12
C LYS A 67 -28.05 12.06 5.99
N GLN A 68 -27.56 11.31 6.98
CA GLN A 68 -26.29 11.63 7.63
C GLN A 68 -25.17 10.88 6.89
N TYR A 69 -24.21 11.64 6.39
CA TYR A 69 -23.03 11.13 5.72
C TYR A 69 -21.93 10.90 6.74
N GLU A 70 -21.30 9.74 6.67
CA GLU A 70 -20.08 9.51 7.45
C GLU A 70 -18.91 10.34 6.91
N PRO A 71 -17.96 10.73 7.77
CA PRO A 71 -16.75 11.42 7.33
C PRO A 71 -15.99 10.54 6.30
N PRO A 72 -15.34 11.15 5.30
CA PRO A 72 -14.62 10.40 4.28
C PRO A 72 -13.48 9.62 4.92
N ARG A 73 -13.38 8.33 4.59
CA ARG A 73 -12.36 7.42 5.08
C ARG A 73 -11.53 6.92 3.92
N PHE A 74 -10.22 7.15 4.01
CA PHE A 74 -9.24 6.71 3.02
C PHE A 74 -8.39 5.62 3.66
N MET A 75 -8.17 4.52 2.97
CA MET A 75 -7.36 3.42 3.48
C MET A 75 -5.88 3.82 3.48
N THR A 76 -5.23 3.63 4.63
CA THR A 76 -3.78 3.80 4.77
C THR A 76 -3.04 2.55 4.34
N ILE A 77 -1.76 2.69 4.00
CA ILE A 77 -0.88 1.54 3.70
C ILE A 77 -0.81 0.57 4.89
N ASN A 78 -0.77 1.07 6.12
CA ASN A 78 -0.70 0.25 7.33
C ASN A 78 -1.91 -0.69 7.43
N THR A 79 -3.13 -0.16 7.23
CA THR A 79 -4.37 -0.94 7.22
C THR A 79 -4.46 -1.89 6.03
N ALA A 80 -3.92 -1.51 4.87
CA ALA A 80 -3.87 -2.38 3.72
C ALA A 80 -2.95 -3.59 3.96
N ILE A 81 -1.75 -3.35 4.53
CA ILE A 81 -0.79 -4.42 4.87
C ILE A 81 -1.39 -5.36 5.92
N GLU A 82 -2.06 -4.84 6.95
CA GLU A 82 -2.73 -5.66 7.96
C GLU A 82 -3.74 -6.63 7.33
N GLN A 83 -4.61 -6.13 6.43
CA GLN A 83 -5.60 -6.97 5.73
C GLN A 83 -4.95 -7.95 4.75
N LEU A 84 -3.89 -7.53 4.06
CA LEU A 84 -3.12 -8.41 3.18
C LEU A 84 -2.56 -9.58 3.98
N LEU A 85 -1.86 -9.31 5.08
CA LEU A 85 -1.24 -10.32 5.95
C LEU A 85 -2.29 -11.23 6.58
N GLU A 86 -3.44 -10.70 7.01
CA GLU A 86 -4.57 -11.50 7.49
C GLU A 86 -4.98 -12.54 6.44
N VAL A 87 -5.16 -12.12 5.19
CA VAL A 87 -5.54 -13.03 4.09
C VAL A 87 -4.42 -14.02 3.75
N GLY A 88 -3.15 -13.58 3.80
CA GLY A 88 -1.99 -14.45 3.57
C GLY A 88 -1.92 -15.59 4.58
N GLN A 89 -2.18 -15.31 5.86
CA GLN A 89 -2.16 -16.31 6.94
C GLN A 89 -3.25 -17.39 6.81
N LEU A 90 -4.33 -17.13 6.07
CA LEU A 90 -5.39 -18.11 5.80
C LEU A 90 -4.96 -19.20 4.80
N GLN A 91 -3.82 -19.00 4.12
CA GLN A 91 -3.36 -19.85 3.04
C GLN A 91 -2.25 -20.78 3.54
N GLY A 92 -2.26 -22.04 3.09
CA GLY A 92 -1.23 -23.01 3.47
C GLY A 92 0.17 -22.61 2.98
N GLU A 93 0.24 -22.10 1.75
CA GLU A 93 1.44 -21.50 1.17
C GLU A 93 1.13 -20.06 0.74
N PRO A 94 1.52 -19.06 1.55
CA PRO A 94 1.16 -17.68 1.30
C PRO A 94 1.97 -17.08 0.15
N ALA A 95 1.28 -16.39 -0.76
CA ALA A 95 1.90 -15.71 -1.90
C ALA A 95 2.81 -14.55 -1.46
N TYR A 96 2.60 -14.00 -0.27
CA TYR A 96 3.38 -12.93 0.32
C TYR A 96 3.31 -13.03 1.84
N ASN A 97 4.30 -12.46 2.51
CA ASN A 97 4.48 -12.51 3.96
C ASN A 97 5.05 -11.18 4.47
N GLU A 98 5.33 -11.11 5.77
CA GLU A 98 5.85 -9.91 6.43
C GLU A 98 7.16 -9.38 5.84
N ASP A 99 7.97 -10.27 5.26
CA ASP A 99 9.29 -9.96 4.70
C ASP A 99 9.23 -9.72 3.18
N THR A 100 8.03 -9.67 2.59
CA THR A 100 7.85 -9.36 1.17
C THR A 100 8.11 -7.88 0.92
N ASP A 101 8.99 -7.60 -0.04
CA ASP A 101 9.28 -6.23 -0.48
C ASP A 101 8.08 -5.55 -1.14
N CYS A 102 7.86 -4.32 -0.72
CA CYS A 102 6.78 -3.46 -1.18
C CYS A 102 7.29 -2.03 -1.36
N VAL A 103 6.53 -1.23 -2.09
CA VAL A 103 6.70 0.22 -2.18
C VAL A 103 5.41 0.91 -1.79
N GLY A 104 5.45 1.70 -0.73
CA GLY A 104 4.35 2.54 -0.29
C GLY A 104 4.46 3.94 -0.92
N PHE A 105 3.32 4.45 -1.39
CA PHE A 105 3.22 5.79 -1.97
C PHE A 105 2.15 6.58 -1.24
N SER A 106 2.43 7.85 -0.93
CA SER A 106 1.41 8.81 -0.53
C SER A 106 1.51 10.09 -1.34
N ARG A 107 0.33 10.64 -1.66
CA ARG A 107 0.13 11.92 -2.34
C ARG A 107 1.00 12.08 -3.60
N LEU A 108 1.14 10.99 -4.36
CA LEU A 108 2.00 10.94 -5.54
C LEU A 108 1.69 12.08 -6.52
N GLY A 109 2.70 12.90 -6.84
CA GLY A 109 2.56 14.10 -7.66
C GLY A 109 2.26 15.40 -6.91
N SER A 110 2.14 15.38 -5.58
CA SER A 110 2.14 16.61 -4.75
C SER A 110 3.55 16.99 -4.30
N GLU A 111 3.71 18.21 -3.80
CA GLU A 111 4.98 18.71 -3.22
C GLU A 111 5.41 17.92 -1.98
N ASP A 112 4.44 17.38 -1.25
CA ASP A 112 4.64 16.58 -0.04
C ASP A 112 4.43 15.08 -0.28
N GLN A 113 4.69 14.61 -1.50
CA GLN A 113 4.64 13.18 -1.83
C GLN A 113 5.66 12.37 -1.01
N MET A 114 5.30 11.14 -0.67
CA MET A 114 6.20 10.22 0.02
C MET A 114 6.27 8.90 -0.74
N ILE A 115 7.49 8.38 -0.90
CA ILE A 115 7.77 7.09 -1.54
C ILE A 115 8.74 6.35 -0.63
N VAL A 116 8.34 5.16 -0.18
CA VAL A 116 9.15 4.35 0.73
C VAL A 116 9.12 2.90 0.28
N ALA A 117 10.29 2.31 0.10
CA ALA A 117 10.47 0.89 -0.19
C ALA A 117 10.90 0.13 1.08
N GLY A 118 10.49 -1.12 1.18
CA GLY A 118 10.87 -1.99 2.27
C GLY A 118 9.91 -3.17 2.42
N THR A 119 10.18 -4.01 3.41
CA THR A 119 9.33 -5.15 3.72
C THR A 119 7.94 -4.69 4.19
N MET A 120 6.92 -5.53 4.00
CA MET A 120 5.58 -5.29 4.57
C MET A 120 5.65 -4.93 6.06
N ARG A 121 6.48 -5.63 6.84
CA ARG A 121 6.72 -5.36 8.26
C ARG A 121 7.22 -3.95 8.52
N GLN A 122 8.19 -3.48 7.73
CA GLN A 122 8.76 -2.15 7.89
C GLN A 122 7.74 -1.08 7.48
N LEU A 123 7.11 -1.22 6.32
CA LEU A 123 6.12 -0.26 5.81
C LEU A 123 4.89 -0.15 6.72
N GLN A 124 4.49 -1.24 7.39
CA GLN A 124 3.38 -1.21 8.34
C GLN A 124 3.64 -0.26 9.53
N LYS A 125 4.89 0.10 9.82
CA LYS A 125 5.28 1.00 10.91
C LYS A 125 5.48 2.45 10.47
N VAL A 126 5.50 2.73 9.17
CA VAL A 126 5.75 4.06 8.63
C VAL A 126 4.46 4.90 8.65
N ASP A 127 4.58 6.16 9.06
CA ASP A 127 3.53 7.16 8.86
C ASP A 127 3.70 7.82 7.48
N PHE A 128 2.80 7.46 6.57
CA PHE A 128 2.76 8.03 5.21
C PHE A 128 2.04 9.39 5.13
N GLY A 129 1.56 9.90 6.26
CA GLY A 129 0.82 11.16 6.36
C GLY A 129 -0.56 11.10 5.69
N ALA A 130 -1.03 12.27 5.23
CA ALA A 130 -2.33 12.41 4.60
C ALA A 130 -2.54 11.53 3.35
N PRO A 131 -3.79 11.14 3.05
CA PRO A 131 -4.15 10.41 1.83
C PRO A 131 -3.95 11.28 0.57
N LEU A 132 -3.90 10.73 -0.65
CA LEU A 132 -4.21 9.36 -1.07
C LEU A 132 -2.99 8.44 -1.03
N HIS A 133 -3.21 7.17 -0.66
CA HIS A 133 -2.16 6.16 -0.58
C HIS A 133 -2.36 5.06 -1.63
N CYS A 134 -1.26 4.48 -2.11
CA CYS A 134 -1.27 3.21 -2.83
C CYS A 134 -0.05 2.37 -2.44
N LEU A 135 -0.12 1.07 -2.72
CA LEU A 135 0.93 0.11 -2.40
C LEU A 135 1.30 -0.66 -3.66
N VAL A 136 2.58 -0.93 -3.86
CA VAL A 136 3.05 -1.89 -4.86
C VAL A 136 3.67 -3.07 -4.14
N ILE A 137 3.22 -4.29 -4.45
CA ILE A 137 3.89 -5.52 -4.04
C ILE A 137 4.91 -5.87 -5.12
N VAL A 138 6.18 -5.99 -4.72
CA VAL A 138 7.27 -6.19 -5.66
C VAL A 138 7.30 -7.65 -6.14
N GLY A 139 7.38 -7.84 -7.45
CA GLY A 139 7.61 -9.13 -8.10
C GLY A 139 9.10 -9.49 -8.14
N LYS A 140 9.54 -10.08 -9.23
CA LYS A 140 10.96 -10.33 -9.48
C LYS A 140 11.59 -9.07 -10.07
N THR A 141 12.65 -8.57 -9.45
CA THR A 141 13.37 -7.38 -9.88
C THR A 141 14.58 -7.71 -10.75
N HIS A 142 14.92 -6.77 -11.63
CA HIS A 142 16.24 -6.70 -12.27
C HIS A 142 17.19 -5.84 -11.43
N LEU A 143 18.51 -5.99 -11.60
CA LEU A 143 19.53 -5.23 -10.83
C LEU A 143 19.30 -3.72 -10.86
N VAL A 144 18.95 -3.17 -12.02
CA VAL A 144 18.65 -1.73 -12.17
C VAL A 144 17.41 -1.30 -11.37
N GLU A 145 16.41 -2.17 -11.26
CA GLU A 145 15.23 -1.90 -10.44
C GLU A 145 15.58 -1.95 -8.94
N GLU A 146 16.45 -2.89 -8.54
CA GLU A 146 16.94 -3.01 -7.16
C GLU A 146 17.73 -1.76 -6.75
N GLU A 147 18.67 -1.32 -7.60
CA GLU A 147 19.43 -0.07 -7.40
C GLU A 147 18.49 1.13 -7.27
N MET A 148 17.41 1.19 -8.05
CA MET A 148 16.42 2.25 -7.94
C MET A 148 15.59 2.17 -6.65
N LEU A 149 15.22 0.95 -6.22
CA LEU A 149 14.50 0.75 -4.96
C LEU A 149 15.34 1.13 -3.75
N ASP A 150 16.66 0.92 -3.81
CA ASP A 150 17.58 1.25 -2.71
C ASP A 150 17.55 2.74 -2.33
N PHE A 151 17.29 3.65 -3.26
CA PHE A 151 17.11 5.08 -2.96
C PHE A 151 15.90 5.36 -2.05
N TYR A 152 14.92 4.47 -2.04
CA TYR A 152 13.69 4.60 -1.25
C TYR A 152 13.64 3.63 -0.08
N LYS A 153 14.63 2.74 0.08
CA LYS A 153 14.62 1.72 1.14
C LYS A 153 14.77 2.37 2.51
N LEU A 154 13.98 1.87 3.46
CA LEU A 154 14.19 2.17 4.87
C LEU A 154 15.53 1.60 5.33
N THR A 155 16.42 2.46 5.80
CA THR A 155 17.58 2.04 6.56
C THR A 155 17.13 1.71 7.99
N ASP A 156 17.60 0.58 8.54
CA ASP A 156 17.22 0.11 9.88
C ASP A 156 17.59 1.09 11.02
N ASP A 157 18.37 2.13 10.72
CA ASP A 157 18.77 3.19 11.64
C ASP A 157 17.62 4.15 12.04
N ILE A 158 16.47 4.13 11.34
CA ILE A 158 15.34 5.07 11.59
C ILE A 158 14.36 4.55 12.66
N THR A 159 14.69 3.47 13.37
CA THR A 159 13.84 2.99 14.48
C THR A 159 13.93 3.85 15.75
N GLN A 160 14.66 4.97 15.75
CA GLN A 160 14.63 5.97 16.82
C GLN A 160 14.56 7.39 16.26
N GLN A 161 13.34 7.92 16.09
CA GLN A 161 13.07 9.35 16.33
C GLN A 161 11.56 9.60 16.43
N ASN A 162 11.08 9.62 17.68
CA ASN A 162 9.96 10.48 18.07
C ASN A 162 10.54 11.84 18.52
N ASP A 163 9.76 12.90 18.29
CA ASP A 163 9.89 14.27 18.80
C ASP A 163 10.95 15.19 18.16
N ASN A 164 10.68 15.63 16.91
CA ASN A 164 10.51 17.05 16.55
C ASN A 164 10.62 17.23 15.03
N GLY A 165 9.73 18.06 14.49
CA GLY A 165 9.44 18.15 13.06
C GLY A 165 10.58 18.59 12.15
N THR A 166 10.35 18.26 10.87
CA THR A 166 11.08 18.68 9.66
C THR A 166 12.33 17.85 9.34
N VAL A 167 12.17 16.87 8.44
CA VAL A 167 13.29 16.26 7.71
C VAL A 167 13.42 17.00 6.37
N ASN A 168 14.48 17.80 6.22
CA ASN A 168 14.88 18.37 4.94
C ASN A 168 15.80 17.37 4.23
N PHE A 169 15.43 16.96 3.02
CA PHE A 169 16.35 16.29 2.10
C PHE A 169 17.19 17.35 1.38
N SER A 170 18.51 17.32 1.59
CA SER A 170 19.46 18.04 0.74
C SER A 170 20.08 17.03 -0.22
N LEU A 171 19.94 17.28 -1.52
CA LEU A 171 20.64 16.59 -2.59
C LEU A 171 22.02 17.24 -2.76
N GLU A 172 23.10 16.46 -2.65
CA GLU A 172 24.37 16.76 -3.33
C GLU A 172 24.40 16.04 -4.69
#